data_AF-A0A447QNP6-F1
#
_entry.id   AF-A0A447QNP6-F1
#
_cell.length_a   1.000
_cell.length_b   1.000
_cell.length_c   1.000
_cell.angle_alpha   90.00
_cell.angle_beta   90.00
_cell.angle_gamma   90.00
#
_symmetry.space_group_name_H-M   'P 1'
#
loop_
_entity.id
_entity.type
_entity.pdbx_description
1 polymer ?
#
loop_
_entity_poly.entity_id
_entity_poly.type
_entity_poly.pdbx_seq_one_letter_code
_entity_poly.pdbx_strand_id
1 'polypeptide(L)'
;MMSTALEENTGYFLSPEMFGAVGDGVHDDSDAIQTAIDHARVNKYRKVVGKGNYLINKTLLISSDGNGFALHLQSLIVGEQFPALPEKWWDAAPAIAPHKSAGSQNNIDLRVEYFNGANKATWFRNWGNGITASKLYCGSMKNYIIGYRCYRDTQRVTGMNDLAGCSWQGGYLGALIGTGERVPGFTTVAECHSFDIQWFASNKYGGVILLSGAQYANIYKGTYDYNGKFSVWMNLGANNPDTENNGKVIASATPSATVWLPARY
;
A
#
# COMPACT_ATOMS: atom_id res chain seq x y z
N MET A 1 42.05 -18.58 -16.16
CA MET A 1 41.81 -17.12 -16.00
C MET A 1 41.40 -16.57 -17.35
N MET A 2 40.29 -15.82 -17.43
CA MET A 2 39.89 -15.14 -18.65
C MET A 2 39.12 -13.86 -18.33
N SER A 3 39.60 -12.74 -18.89
CA SER A 3 38.98 -11.42 -19.07
C SER A 3 37.94 -10.92 -18.06
N THR A 4 38.35 -10.02 -17.17
CA THR A 4 37.46 -9.04 -16.54
C THR A 4 37.21 -7.86 -17.48
N ALA A 5 36.02 -7.76 -18.09
CA ALA A 5 35.59 -6.54 -18.77
C ALA A 5 34.05 -6.43 -18.84
N LEU A 6 33.48 -5.51 -18.05
CA LEU A 6 32.31 -4.69 -18.37
C LEU A 6 31.24 -5.31 -19.30
N GLU A 7 30.49 -6.32 -18.83
CA GLU A 7 29.15 -6.57 -19.41
C GLU A 7 28.19 -5.44 -18.99
N GLU A 8 27.34 -5.01 -19.92
CA GLU A 8 26.65 -3.73 -19.82
C GLU A 8 25.46 -3.74 -18.86
N ASN A 9 25.34 -2.68 -18.06
CA ASN A 9 24.31 -2.52 -17.02
C ASN A 9 22.95 -2.09 -17.60
N THR A 10 22.42 -2.85 -18.56
CA THR A 10 21.37 -2.41 -19.49
C THR A 10 20.22 -3.41 -19.74
N GLY A 11 20.17 -4.57 -19.06
CA GLY A 11 19.12 -5.57 -19.33
C GLY A 11 18.66 -6.50 -18.19
N TYR A 12 19.52 -6.86 -17.22
CA TYR A 12 19.18 -7.91 -16.26
C TYR A 12 18.16 -7.50 -15.19
N PHE A 13 16.94 -8.04 -15.32
CA PHE A 13 16.01 -8.23 -14.22
C PHE A 13 16.07 -9.68 -13.72
N LEU A 14 15.80 -9.89 -12.43
CA LEU A 14 15.55 -11.23 -11.88
C LEU A 14 14.06 -11.56 -11.99
N SER A 15 13.69 -12.83 -12.07
CA SER A 15 12.29 -13.27 -12.00
C SER A 15 12.08 -14.28 -10.86
N PRO A 16 10.89 -14.37 -10.24
CA PRO A 16 10.64 -15.32 -9.16
C PRO A 16 10.88 -16.79 -9.55
N GLU A 17 10.67 -17.14 -10.82
CA GLU A 17 10.88 -18.48 -11.36
C GLU A 17 12.35 -18.92 -11.29
N MET A 18 13.30 -17.96 -11.37
CA MET A 18 14.74 -18.23 -11.16
C MET A 18 15.04 -18.72 -9.73
N PHE A 19 14.11 -18.54 -8.80
CA PHE A 19 14.21 -18.92 -7.39
C PHE A 19 13.14 -19.97 -7.00
N GLY A 20 12.52 -20.62 -8.00
CA GLY A 20 11.62 -21.75 -7.80
C GLY A 20 10.13 -21.42 -7.74
N ALA A 21 9.70 -20.19 -8.09
CA ALA A 21 8.27 -19.89 -8.23
C ALA A 21 7.65 -20.67 -9.40
N VAL A 22 6.44 -21.18 -9.20
CA VAL A 22 5.64 -21.88 -10.20
C VAL A 22 4.75 -20.90 -10.96
N GLY A 23 4.14 -19.93 -10.26
CA GLY A 23 3.32 -18.88 -10.90
C GLY A 23 2.02 -19.40 -11.56
N ASP A 24 1.45 -20.49 -11.05
CA ASP A 24 0.22 -21.11 -11.57
C ASP A 24 -1.08 -20.63 -10.90
N GLY A 25 -0.97 -19.91 -9.79
CA GLY A 25 -2.07 -19.42 -8.96
C GLY A 25 -2.50 -20.38 -7.86
N VAL A 26 -1.76 -21.48 -7.65
CA VAL A 26 -2.09 -22.57 -6.72
C VAL A 26 -0.94 -22.84 -5.75
N HIS A 27 0.31 -22.87 -6.22
CA HIS A 27 1.49 -23.08 -5.39
C HIS A 27 1.88 -21.80 -4.61
N ASP A 28 2.40 -21.96 -3.40
CA ASP A 28 2.85 -20.82 -2.57
C ASP A 28 4.23 -20.32 -3.02
N ASP A 29 4.21 -19.29 -3.86
CA ASP A 29 5.40 -18.67 -4.44
C ASP A 29 6.09 -17.68 -3.50
N SER A 30 5.58 -17.50 -2.27
CA SER A 30 6.05 -16.45 -1.33
C SER A 30 7.55 -16.46 -1.09
N ASP A 31 8.15 -17.62 -0.81
CA ASP A 31 9.59 -17.72 -0.51
C ASP A 31 10.44 -17.50 -1.76
N ALA A 32 9.99 -17.95 -2.94
CA ALA A 32 10.70 -17.73 -4.20
C ALA A 32 10.71 -16.24 -4.58
N ILE A 33 9.58 -15.54 -4.43
CA ILE A 33 9.49 -14.09 -4.67
C ILE A 33 10.32 -13.32 -3.66
N GLN A 34 10.26 -13.67 -2.36
CA GLN A 34 11.08 -13.02 -1.35
C GLN A 34 12.57 -13.26 -1.60
N THR A 35 12.96 -14.47 -1.98
CA THR A 35 14.35 -14.79 -2.34
C THR A 35 14.81 -14.02 -3.58
N ALA A 36 13.94 -13.83 -4.59
CA ALA A 36 14.26 -12.98 -5.74
C ALA A 36 14.48 -11.51 -5.35
N ILE A 37 13.65 -10.96 -4.46
CA ILE A 37 13.79 -9.60 -3.92
C ILE A 37 15.08 -9.46 -3.11
N ASP A 38 15.38 -10.41 -2.23
CA ASP A 38 16.58 -10.37 -1.39
C ASP A 38 17.88 -10.63 -2.18
N HIS A 39 17.85 -11.53 -3.16
CA HIS A 39 18.98 -11.73 -4.07
C HIS A 39 19.25 -10.50 -4.93
N ALA A 40 18.19 -9.81 -5.40
CA ALA A 40 18.32 -8.53 -6.08
C ALA A 40 18.96 -7.46 -5.16
N ARG A 41 18.43 -7.35 -3.93
CA ARG A 41 18.88 -6.42 -2.89
C ARG A 41 20.35 -6.61 -2.51
N VAL A 42 20.80 -7.85 -2.31
CA VAL A 42 22.20 -8.17 -1.97
C VAL A 42 23.13 -7.85 -3.14
N ASN A 43 22.84 -8.39 -4.32
CA ASN A 43 23.70 -8.26 -5.52
C ASN A 43 23.49 -6.96 -6.31
N LYS A 44 22.68 -6.04 -5.78
CA LYS A 44 22.37 -4.70 -6.33
C LYS A 44 21.72 -4.67 -7.71
N TYR A 45 21.09 -5.77 -8.15
CA TYR A 45 20.06 -5.72 -9.19
C TYR A 45 18.89 -4.86 -8.72
N ARG A 46 18.37 -4.00 -9.59
CA ARG A 46 17.35 -3.00 -9.20
C ARG A 46 15.94 -3.35 -9.60
N LYS A 47 15.73 -4.51 -10.21
CA LYS A 47 14.44 -4.93 -10.75
C LYS A 47 14.19 -6.43 -10.59
N VAL A 48 13.04 -6.76 -10.03
CA VAL A 48 12.41 -8.08 -10.14
C VAL A 48 11.18 -7.95 -11.05
N VAL A 49 11.05 -8.83 -12.04
CA VAL A 49 9.86 -8.93 -12.91
C VAL A 49 9.32 -10.35 -12.91
N GLY A 50 8.07 -10.52 -12.50
CA GLY A 50 7.35 -11.79 -12.56
C GLY A 50 6.15 -11.73 -13.49
N LYS A 51 5.93 -12.78 -14.28
CA LYS A 51 4.80 -12.90 -15.24
C LYS A 51 3.79 -14.00 -14.88
N GLY A 52 4.04 -14.76 -13.82
CA GLY A 52 3.12 -15.77 -13.32
C GLY A 52 1.90 -15.19 -12.59
N ASN A 53 0.98 -16.10 -12.26
CA ASN A 53 -0.04 -15.88 -11.24
C ASN A 53 0.50 -16.39 -9.91
N TYR A 54 0.99 -15.49 -9.07
CA TYR A 54 1.64 -15.91 -7.83
C TYR A 54 0.63 -16.01 -6.69
N LEU A 55 0.51 -17.19 -6.08
CA LEU A 55 -0.20 -17.33 -4.80
C LEU A 55 0.77 -17.09 -3.64
N ILE A 56 0.34 -16.35 -2.63
CA ILE A 56 1.14 -16.04 -1.43
C ILE A 56 0.38 -16.29 -0.13
N ASN A 57 1.07 -16.86 0.87
CA ASN A 57 0.57 -17.04 2.24
C ASN A 57 1.27 -16.14 3.29
N LYS A 58 2.17 -15.26 2.88
CA LYS A 58 2.87 -14.32 3.78
C LYS A 58 3.22 -13.00 3.09
N THR A 59 3.55 -12.00 3.89
CA THR A 59 3.93 -10.65 3.44
C THR A 59 5.25 -10.68 2.70
N LEU A 60 5.28 -10.08 1.50
CA LEU A 60 6.50 -9.78 0.76
C LEU A 60 7.10 -8.45 1.25
N LEU A 61 8.40 -8.46 1.55
CA LEU A 61 9.15 -7.33 2.10
C LEU A 61 10.10 -6.74 1.05
N ILE A 62 9.80 -5.53 0.58
CA ILE A 62 10.62 -4.82 -0.42
C ILE A 62 11.54 -3.78 0.23
N SER A 63 12.76 -3.62 -0.27
CA SER A 63 13.68 -2.55 0.18
C SER A 63 14.20 -1.77 -1.01
N SER A 64 14.25 -0.44 -0.91
CA SER A 64 14.98 0.37 -1.90
C SER A 64 16.49 0.47 -1.62
N ASP A 65 16.95 0.01 -0.45
CA ASP A 65 18.35 0.11 0.01
C ASP A 65 18.96 1.53 -0.16
N GLY A 66 18.11 2.56 -0.07
CA GLY A 66 18.50 3.98 -0.28
C GLY A 66 18.81 4.36 -1.73
N ASN A 67 18.73 3.43 -2.68
CA ASN A 67 19.17 3.61 -4.06
C ASN A 67 18.06 3.38 -5.11
N GLY A 68 16.88 2.93 -4.70
CA GLY A 68 15.73 2.63 -5.56
C GLY A 68 15.65 1.17 -6.02
N PHE A 69 14.44 0.63 -6.07
CA PHE A 69 14.13 -0.76 -6.39
C PHE A 69 12.74 -0.91 -7.03
N ALA A 70 12.63 -1.76 -8.06
CA ALA A 70 11.39 -2.03 -8.78
C ALA A 70 10.95 -3.50 -8.64
N LEU A 71 9.67 -3.70 -8.31
CA LEU A 71 9.02 -5.01 -8.26
C LEU A 71 7.77 -4.99 -9.17
N HIS A 72 7.86 -5.65 -10.32
CA HIS A 72 6.78 -5.71 -11.31
C HIS A 72 6.23 -7.14 -11.39
N LEU A 73 5.02 -7.39 -10.90
CA LEU A 73 4.37 -8.71 -10.95
C LEU A 73 3.10 -8.65 -11.80
N GLN A 74 2.80 -9.70 -12.57
CA GLN A 74 1.54 -9.80 -13.30
C GLN A 74 0.36 -9.95 -12.34
N SER A 75 0.29 -11.04 -11.58
CA SER A 75 -0.84 -11.33 -10.69
C SER A 75 -0.35 -11.77 -9.32
N LEU A 76 -1.00 -11.28 -8.26
CA LEU A 76 -0.73 -11.65 -6.87
C LEU A 76 -2.04 -12.05 -6.16
N ILE A 77 -2.10 -13.30 -5.69
CA ILE A 77 -3.30 -13.95 -5.16
C ILE A 77 -3.03 -14.34 -3.70
N VAL A 78 -3.93 -13.97 -2.80
CA VAL A 78 -3.81 -14.30 -1.38
C VAL A 78 -4.36 -15.71 -1.11
N GLY A 79 -3.52 -16.59 -0.57
CA GLY A 79 -3.84 -18.00 -0.35
C GLY A 79 -4.64 -18.29 0.93
N GLU A 80 -5.00 -19.57 1.09
CA GLU A 80 -5.79 -20.05 2.23
C GLU A 80 -5.02 -20.01 3.56
N GLN A 81 -3.69 -20.15 3.54
CA GLN A 81 -2.86 -20.10 4.75
C GLN A 81 -2.43 -18.67 5.12
N PHE A 82 -2.65 -17.68 4.24
CA PHE A 82 -2.42 -16.28 4.55
C PHE A 82 -3.21 -15.85 5.81
N PRO A 83 -2.62 -15.04 6.72
CA PRO A 83 -3.25 -14.60 7.97
C PRO A 83 -4.72 -14.18 7.81
N ALA A 84 -5.58 -14.70 8.68
CA ALA A 84 -6.99 -14.36 8.71
C ALA A 84 -7.22 -12.87 9.04
N LEU A 85 -8.37 -12.35 8.61
CA LEU A 85 -8.78 -10.98 8.90
C LEU A 85 -8.92 -10.76 10.43
N PRO A 86 -8.12 -9.88 11.06
CA PRO A 86 -8.32 -9.54 12.47
C PRO A 86 -9.62 -8.78 12.69
N GLU A 87 -10.16 -8.87 13.91
CA GLU A 87 -11.35 -8.14 14.40
C GLU A 87 -11.34 -6.66 13.96
N LYS A 88 -10.22 -5.97 14.24
CA LYS A 88 -9.90 -4.65 13.69
C LYS A 88 -9.45 -4.80 12.25
N TRP A 89 -10.42 -4.87 11.33
CA TRP A 89 -10.16 -5.13 9.90
C TRP A 89 -9.08 -4.23 9.30
N TRP A 90 -8.99 -2.96 9.70
CA TRP A 90 -7.98 -2.03 9.20
C TRP A 90 -6.54 -2.42 9.60
N ASP A 91 -6.35 -3.33 10.56
CA ASP A 91 -5.05 -3.86 10.96
C ASP A 91 -4.70 -5.19 10.26
N ALA A 92 -5.43 -5.55 9.20
CA ALA A 92 -5.15 -6.67 8.31
C ALA A 92 -3.68 -6.72 7.81
N ALA A 93 -3.16 -7.94 7.66
CA ALA A 93 -1.81 -8.17 7.18
C ALA A 93 -1.64 -7.71 5.73
N PRO A 94 -0.49 -7.11 5.36
CA PRO A 94 -0.20 -6.73 3.98
C PRO A 94 0.28 -7.90 3.13
N ALA A 95 -0.14 -7.90 1.87
CA ALA A 95 0.50 -8.69 0.81
C ALA A 95 1.92 -8.16 0.54
N ILE A 96 2.10 -6.83 0.48
CA ILE A 96 3.40 -6.18 0.28
C ILE A 96 3.60 -5.05 1.29
N ALA A 97 4.81 -4.96 1.87
CA ALA A 97 5.20 -3.90 2.80
C ALA A 97 6.70 -3.55 2.65
N PRO A 98 7.16 -2.37 3.08
CA PRO A 98 8.58 -2.05 3.08
C PRO A 98 9.32 -2.86 4.15
N HIS A 99 10.52 -3.35 3.84
CA HIS A 99 11.42 -4.00 4.81
C HIS A 99 11.82 -3.00 5.90
N LYS A 100 12.15 -3.47 7.12
CA LYS A 100 12.69 -2.59 8.16
C LYS A 100 14.04 -2.01 7.72
N SER A 101 14.17 -0.68 7.79
CA SER A 101 15.33 0.11 7.35
C SER A 101 15.70 1.15 8.42
N ALA A 102 16.90 1.75 8.36
CA ALA A 102 17.36 2.74 9.35
C ALA A 102 16.75 4.15 9.15
N GLY A 103 16.39 4.50 7.92
CA GLY A 103 15.67 5.72 7.53
C GLY A 103 14.49 5.40 6.61
N SER A 104 13.78 6.44 6.16
CA SER A 104 12.70 6.31 5.16
C SER A 104 13.27 5.80 3.83
N GLN A 105 12.48 5.04 3.07
CA GLN A 105 12.93 4.45 1.82
C GLN A 105 12.44 5.24 0.61
N ASN A 106 13.38 5.64 -0.25
CA ASN A 106 13.08 6.47 -1.42
C ASN A 106 13.02 5.62 -2.69
N ASN A 107 12.23 6.04 -3.69
CA ASN A 107 12.26 5.53 -5.07
C ASN A 107 11.96 4.02 -5.21
N ILE A 108 10.88 3.56 -4.58
CA ILE A 108 10.27 2.24 -4.86
C ILE A 108 9.38 2.37 -6.10
N ASP A 109 9.43 1.38 -7.00
CA ASP A 109 8.53 1.25 -8.16
C ASP A 109 7.82 -0.11 -8.10
N LEU A 110 6.68 -0.14 -7.41
CA LEU A 110 5.83 -1.33 -7.27
C LEU A 110 4.75 -1.33 -8.34
N ARG A 111 4.64 -2.43 -9.09
CA ARG A 111 3.62 -2.63 -10.12
C ARG A 111 3.02 -4.03 -10.00
N VAL A 112 1.69 -4.11 -9.83
CA VAL A 112 0.94 -5.38 -9.82
C VAL A 112 -0.26 -5.26 -10.76
N GLU A 113 -0.34 -5.99 -11.87
CA GLU A 113 -1.48 -5.84 -12.80
C GLU A 113 -2.81 -6.32 -12.20
N TYR A 114 -2.79 -7.43 -11.44
CA TYR A 114 -3.96 -7.96 -10.74
C TYR A 114 -3.65 -8.38 -9.30
N PHE A 115 -4.50 -7.97 -8.36
CA PHE A 115 -4.46 -8.38 -6.96
C PHE A 115 -5.79 -8.95 -6.48
N ASN A 116 -5.75 -10.14 -5.88
CA ASN A 116 -6.90 -10.75 -5.19
C ASN A 116 -6.58 -10.92 -3.70
N GLY A 117 -7.14 -10.05 -2.85
CA GLY A 117 -6.87 -10.01 -1.41
C GLY A 117 -7.57 -11.08 -0.56
N ALA A 118 -8.36 -11.97 -1.19
CA ALA A 118 -9.11 -13.08 -0.57
C ALA A 118 -9.98 -12.72 0.65
N ASN A 119 -10.40 -11.47 0.77
CA ASN A 119 -11.05 -10.86 1.95
C ASN A 119 -10.23 -10.98 3.26
N LYS A 120 -8.90 -11.04 3.14
CA LYS A 120 -7.95 -11.15 4.25
C LYS A 120 -6.92 -10.01 4.28
N ALA A 121 -6.34 -9.67 3.13
CA ALA A 121 -5.14 -8.86 3.06
C ALA A 121 -5.37 -7.39 2.68
N THR A 122 -4.53 -6.51 3.21
CA THR A 122 -4.24 -5.21 2.61
C THR A 122 -3.29 -5.41 1.42
N TRP A 123 -3.41 -4.67 0.31
CA TRP A 123 -2.44 -4.79 -0.79
C TRP A 123 -1.07 -4.24 -0.37
N PHE A 124 -1.00 -2.93 -0.06
CA PHE A 124 0.20 -2.28 0.43
C PHE A 124 -0.03 -1.61 1.78
N ARG A 125 0.78 -1.99 2.78
CA ARG A 125 0.80 -1.34 4.11
C ARG A 125 2.17 -0.72 4.34
N ASN A 126 2.18 0.58 4.55
CA ASN A 126 3.37 1.32 4.92
C ASN A 126 3.53 1.35 6.45
N TRP A 127 4.75 1.12 6.93
CA TRP A 127 5.08 1.02 8.36
C TRP A 127 6.55 1.37 8.64
N GLY A 128 6.96 1.37 9.91
CA GLY A 128 8.35 1.62 10.31
C GLY A 128 8.80 3.00 9.84
N ASN A 129 10.02 3.13 9.33
CA ASN A 129 10.52 4.43 8.89
C ASN A 129 9.84 5.00 7.62
N GLY A 130 8.88 4.30 7.02
CA GLY A 130 8.07 4.80 5.91
C GLY A 130 8.74 4.69 4.54
N ILE A 131 8.02 5.17 3.53
CA ILE A 131 8.48 5.29 2.13
C ILE A 131 8.23 6.72 1.62
N THR A 132 9.02 7.17 0.65
CA THR A 132 8.81 8.46 -0.01
C THR A 132 9.23 8.44 -1.48
N ALA A 133 8.74 9.42 -2.26
CA ALA A 133 9.09 9.59 -3.68
C ALA A 133 9.01 8.28 -4.48
N SER A 134 7.93 7.52 -4.28
CA SER A 134 7.76 6.15 -4.78
C SER A 134 6.46 6.00 -5.59
N LYS A 135 6.44 5.05 -6.52
CA LYS A 135 5.28 4.74 -7.38
C LYS A 135 4.70 3.39 -7.01
N LEU A 136 3.39 3.36 -6.78
CA LEU A 136 2.63 2.20 -6.35
C LEU A 136 1.44 2.00 -7.31
N TYR A 137 1.63 1.21 -8.35
CA TYR A 137 0.58 0.86 -9.30
C TYR A 137 -0.06 -0.48 -8.97
N CYS A 138 -1.40 -0.52 -8.93
CA CYS A 138 -2.14 -1.77 -9.09
C CYS A 138 -3.23 -1.64 -10.15
N GLY A 139 -3.19 -2.48 -11.18
CA GLY A 139 -4.13 -2.39 -12.31
C GLY A 139 -5.56 -2.69 -11.88
N SER A 140 -5.81 -3.89 -11.38
CA SER A 140 -7.11 -4.35 -10.91
C SER A 140 -7.01 -5.01 -9.54
N MET A 141 -7.75 -4.48 -8.55
CA MET A 141 -7.88 -5.13 -7.23
C MET A 141 -9.28 -5.72 -7.05
N LYS A 142 -9.33 -6.90 -6.42
CA LYS A 142 -10.57 -7.56 -5.96
C LYS A 142 -10.39 -8.12 -4.54
N ASN A 143 -11.49 -8.18 -3.79
CA ASN A 143 -11.57 -8.84 -2.47
C ASN A 143 -10.48 -8.39 -1.46
N TYR A 144 -10.06 -7.13 -1.49
CA TYR A 144 -9.01 -6.62 -0.62
C TYR A 144 -9.58 -5.97 0.64
N ILE A 145 -8.76 -5.82 1.67
CA ILE A 145 -9.14 -5.04 2.84
C ILE A 145 -8.87 -3.57 2.56
N ILE A 146 -7.63 -3.11 2.71
CA ILE A 146 -7.21 -1.79 2.26
C ILE A 146 -6.35 -1.94 1.00
N GLY A 147 -6.50 -1.06 0.01
CA GLY A 147 -5.56 -0.99 -1.12
C GLY A 147 -4.22 -0.41 -0.65
N TYR A 148 -4.20 0.87 -0.28
CA TYR A 148 -3.03 1.50 0.35
C TYR A 148 -3.30 1.98 1.77
N ARG A 149 -2.53 1.50 2.75
CA ARG A 149 -2.63 1.90 4.16
C ARG A 149 -1.35 2.63 4.61
N CYS A 150 -1.47 3.91 4.94
CA CYS A 150 -0.44 4.70 5.63
C CYS A 150 -1.06 5.42 6.84
N TYR A 151 -1.18 4.70 7.95
CA TYR A 151 -1.83 5.17 9.17
C TYR A 151 -1.27 4.41 10.38
N ARG A 152 -1.05 5.10 11.51
CA ARG A 152 -0.58 4.58 12.83
C ARG A 152 0.75 3.83 12.92
N ASP A 153 1.28 3.28 11.83
CA ASP A 153 2.44 2.38 11.86
C ASP A 153 3.77 3.04 11.44
N THR A 154 3.72 4.28 10.93
CA THR A 154 4.88 4.98 10.37
C THR A 154 5.56 5.89 11.41
N GLN A 155 6.85 5.65 11.64
CA GLN A 155 7.70 6.28 12.64
C GLN A 155 8.40 7.55 12.12
N ARG A 156 8.19 7.89 10.85
CA ARG A 156 8.68 9.11 10.18
C ARG A 156 7.67 9.59 9.14
N VAL A 157 7.90 10.79 8.63
CA VAL A 157 7.22 11.35 7.46
C VAL A 157 7.23 10.35 6.31
N THR A 158 6.05 10.09 5.76
CA THR A 158 5.85 9.36 4.51
C THR A 158 5.35 10.36 3.48
N GLY A 159 6.16 10.66 2.47
CA GLY A 159 5.88 11.74 1.52
C GLY A 159 5.74 11.28 0.08
N MET A 160 5.06 12.06 -0.76
CA MET A 160 5.29 12.08 -2.22
C MET A 160 5.14 10.70 -2.90
N ASN A 161 4.17 9.88 -2.45
CA ASN A 161 3.93 8.55 -3.03
C ASN A 161 2.77 8.61 -4.01
N ASP A 162 3.01 8.13 -5.22
CA ASP A 162 2.07 8.16 -6.34
C ASP A 162 1.34 6.83 -6.48
N LEU A 163 0.01 6.86 -6.43
CA LEU A 163 -0.86 5.68 -6.36
C LEU A 163 -1.76 5.62 -7.60
N ALA A 164 -1.48 4.64 -8.46
CA ALA A 164 -2.12 4.54 -9.77
C ALA A 164 -2.85 3.21 -9.97
N GLY A 165 -3.88 3.20 -10.82
CA GLY A 165 -4.61 1.98 -11.14
C GLY A 165 -5.82 2.14 -12.05
N CYS A 166 -6.40 1.03 -12.48
CA CYS A 166 -7.55 1.01 -13.37
C CYS A 166 -8.86 0.70 -12.63
N SER A 167 -8.90 -0.36 -11.81
CA SER A 167 -10.15 -0.90 -11.26
C SER A 167 -9.97 -1.48 -9.85
N TRP A 168 -10.17 -0.68 -8.81
CA TRP A 168 -10.04 -1.09 -7.40
C TRP A 168 -11.45 -1.34 -6.82
N GLN A 169 -11.88 -2.62 -6.82
CA GLN A 169 -13.28 -2.96 -6.54
C GLN A 169 -13.50 -4.05 -5.49
N GLY A 170 -14.64 -3.97 -4.80
CA GLY A 170 -15.15 -5.04 -3.93
C GLY A 170 -14.27 -5.32 -2.71
N GLY A 171 -13.49 -4.33 -2.27
CA GLY A 171 -12.71 -4.39 -1.04
C GLY A 171 -13.39 -3.69 0.14
N TYR A 172 -12.65 -3.42 1.22
CA TYR A 172 -13.17 -2.65 2.35
C TYR A 172 -12.98 -1.15 2.11
N LEU A 173 -11.78 -0.72 1.71
CA LEU A 173 -11.43 0.69 1.51
C LEU A 173 -10.27 0.83 0.51
N GLY A 174 -10.42 1.65 -0.53
CA GLY A 174 -9.36 1.85 -1.53
C GLY A 174 -8.03 2.37 -0.91
N ALA A 175 -8.07 3.47 -0.15
CA ALA A 175 -6.89 3.96 0.57
C ALA A 175 -7.24 4.61 1.92
N LEU A 176 -6.33 4.45 2.88
CA LEU A 176 -6.40 5.02 4.23
C LEU A 176 -5.10 5.75 4.55
N ILE A 177 -5.15 7.07 4.71
CA ILE A 177 -3.99 7.92 5.02
C ILE A 177 -4.26 8.76 6.27
N GLY A 178 -3.27 8.89 7.15
CA GLY A 178 -3.27 9.80 8.30
C GLY A 178 -1.94 9.77 9.04
N THR A 179 -1.89 10.35 10.24
CA THR A 179 -0.70 10.28 11.12
C THR A 179 -0.26 8.83 11.33
N GLY A 180 1.06 8.63 11.34
CA GLY A 180 1.73 7.40 11.75
C GLY A 180 1.74 7.19 13.27
N GLU A 181 2.77 6.51 13.74
CA GLU A 181 3.02 6.28 15.16
C GLU A 181 3.46 7.59 15.83
N ARG A 182 3.07 7.84 17.09
CA ARG A 182 3.50 9.06 17.81
C ARG A 182 4.86 8.85 18.47
N VAL A 183 5.93 8.87 17.68
CA VAL A 183 7.30 8.69 18.18
C VAL A 183 7.87 10.01 18.71
N PRO A 184 8.38 10.07 19.96
CA PRO A 184 9.02 11.27 20.49
C PRO A 184 10.20 11.74 19.62
N GLY A 185 10.25 13.04 19.34
CA GLY A 185 11.32 13.65 18.54
C GLY A 185 11.17 13.53 17.01
N PHE A 186 10.14 12.85 16.50
CA PHE A 186 9.91 12.74 15.04
C PHE A 186 8.50 13.15 14.63
N THR A 187 8.42 13.85 13.50
CA THR A 187 7.16 14.14 12.80
C THR A 187 6.73 12.91 11.99
N THR A 188 5.48 12.49 12.15
CA THR A 188 4.92 11.29 11.51
C THR A 188 3.67 11.59 10.69
N VAL A 189 3.69 12.69 9.93
CA VAL A 189 2.66 13.01 8.94
C VAL A 189 2.78 12.12 7.69
N ALA A 190 1.68 12.03 6.96
CA ALA A 190 1.61 11.39 5.64
C ALA A 190 1.25 12.48 4.61
N GLU A 191 2.17 12.81 3.72
CA GLU A 191 2.14 14.03 2.92
C GLU A 191 2.28 13.80 1.42
N CYS A 192 1.70 14.69 0.61
CA CYS A 192 1.91 14.76 -0.84
C CYS A 192 1.59 13.46 -1.61
N HIS A 193 0.74 12.58 -1.08
CA HIS A 193 0.26 11.40 -1.80
C HIS A 193 -0.63 11.79 -2.98
N SER A 194 -0.37 11.24 -4.17
CA SER A 194 -1.22 11.42 -5.35
C SER A 194 -2.01 10.16 -5.68
N PHE A 195 -3.24 10.34 -6.17
CA PHE A 195 -4.13 9.26 -6.59
C PHE A 195 -4.58 9.45 -8.05
N ASP A 196 -4.24 8.47 -8.89
CA ASP A 196 -4.65 8.35 -10.30
C ASP A 196 -5.23 6.95 -10.54
N ILE A 197 -6.36 6.68 -9.88
CA ILE A 197 -7.03 5.38 -9.92
C ILE A 197 -8.37 5.56 -10.62
N GLN A 198 -8.48 5.07 -11.85
CA GLN A 198 -9.59 5.36 -12.76
C GLN A 198 -10.97 5.01 -12.18
N TRP A 199 -11.11 3.88 -11.50
CA TRP A 199 -12.40 3.37 -11.02
C TRP A 199 -12.28 2.69 -9.65
N PHE A 200 -12.95 3.25 -8.64
CA PHE A 200 -13.21 2.60 -7.36
C PHE A 200 -14.67 2.15 -7.32
N ALA A 201 -14.97 0.88 -7.01
CA ALA A 201 -16.37 0.49 -6.81
C ALA A 201 -16.69 -0.60 -5.79
N SER A 202 -17.92 -0.57 -5.27
CA SER A 202 -18.48 -1.58 -4.36
C SER A 202 -17.66 -1.78 -3.07
N ASN A 203 -16.83 -0.81 -2.68
CA ASN A 203 -16.00 -0.91 -1.49
C ASN A 203 -16.82 -0.60 -0.22
N LYS A 204 -16.68 -1.43 0.82
CA LYS A 204 -17.56 -1.40 2.01
C LYS A 204 -17.64 -0.03 2.68
N TYR A 205 -16.50 0.67 2.80
CA TYR A 205 -16.38 1.90 3.57
C TYR A 205 -15.99 3.15 2.76
N GLY A 206 -15.32 3.00 1.62
CA GLY A 206 -15.03 4.14 0.74
C GLY A 206 -13.98 3.88 -0.34
N GLY A 207 -13.76 4.89 -1.18
CA GLY A 207 -12.62 4.97 -2.09
C GLY A 207 -11.35 5.40 -1.37
N VAL A 208 -11.19 6.70 -1.10
CA VAL A 208 -10.07 7.26 -0.33
C VAL A 208 -10.60 7.86 0.98
N ILE A 209 -9.91 7.61 2.09
CA ILE A 209 -10.13 8.29 3.38
C ILE A 209 -8.82 8.95 3.83
N LEU A 210 -8.90 10.25 4.07
CA LEU A 210 -7.85 11.09 4.65
C LEU A 210 -8.25 11.44 6.09
N LEU A 211 -7.35 11.19 7.04
CA LEU A 211 -7.53 11.49 8.47
C LEU A 211 -6.57 12.61 8.91
N SER A 212 -6.65 13.03 10.18
CA SER A 212 -5.65 13.90 10.79
C SER A 212 -4.23 13.42 10.47
N GLY A 213 -3.34 14.36 10.13
CA GLY A 213 -1.97 14.06 9.71
C GLY A 213 -1.80 13.65 8.23
N ALA A 214 -2.88 13.49 7.48
CA ALA A 214 -2.83 13.48 6.01
C ALA A 214 -2.74 14.93 5.50
N GLN A 215 -1.71 15.25 4.71
CA GLN A 215 -1.44 16.62 4.23
C GLN A 215 -1.13 16.63 2.73
N TYR A 216 -1.51 17.71 2.03
CA TYR A 216 -1.19 17.94 0.61
C TYR A 216 -1.55 16.79 -0.36
N ALA A 217 -2.50 15.93 -0.01
CA ALA A 217 -2.91 14.80 -0.84
C ALA A 217 -3.69 15.27 -2.08
N ASN A 218 -3.41 14.68 -3.24
CA ASN A 218 -4.01 15.03 -4.52
C ASN A 218 -4.81 13.86 -5.08
N ILE A 219 -6.02 14.10 -5.56
CA ILE A 219 -6.82 13.12 -6.32
C ILE A 219 -6.94 13.65 -7.74
N TYR A 220 -6.19 13.07 -8.68
CA TYR A 220 -6.12 13.51 -10.07
C TYR A 220 -7.19 12.84 -10.94
N LYS A 221 -7.49 11.56 -10.67
CA LYS A 221 -8.57 10.82 -11.32
C LYS A 221 -9.28 9.91 -10.32
N GLY A 222 -10.56 9.66 -10.58
CA GLY A 222 -11.33 8.59 -9.95
C GLY A 222 -12.84 8.75 -10.13
N THR A 223 -13.46 7.72 -10.71
CA THR A 223 -14.90 7.51 -10.61
C THR A 223 -15.18 6.62 -9.40
N TYR A 224 -16.18 6.99 -8.59
CA TYR A 224 -16.50 6.33 -7.32
C TYR A 224 -17.95 5.84 -7.33
N ASP A 225 -18.14 4.52 -7.52
CA ASP A 225 -19.46 3.89 -7.66
C ASP A 225 -19.77 2.85 -6.55
N TYR A 226 -20.99 2.80 -6.02
CA TYR A 226 -21.39 1.93 -4.88
C TYR A 226 -20.42 1.87 -3.67
N ASN A 227 -19.57 2.89 -3.46
CA ASN A 227 -18.61 2.95 -2.36
C ASN A 227 -19.28 3.43 -1.07
N GLY A 228 -18.85 2.91 0.08
CA GLY A 228 -19.39 3.31 1.39
C GLY A 228 -20.73 2.66 1.73
N LYS A 229 -21.03 1.49 1.15
CA LYS A 229 -22.27 0.71 1.37
C LYS A 229 -22.62 0.46 2.85
N PHE A 230 -21.63 0.51 3.75
CA PHE A 230 -21.80 0.33 5.20
C PHE A 230 -21.28 1.53 6.02
N SER A 231 -21.11 2.70 5.40
CA SER A 231 -20.61 3.91 6.05
C SER A 231 -21.74 4.83 6.52
N VAL A 232 -21.79 5.07 7.82
CA VAL A 232 -22.52 6.19 8.43
C VAL A 232 -21.48 7.14 9.02
N TRP A 233 -21.53 8.43 8.66
CA TRP A 233 -20.57 9.42 9.13
C TRP A 233 -21.24 10.51 9.95
N MET A 234 -20.77 10.69 11.19
CA MET A 234 -21.24 11.73 12.11
C MET A 234 -20.12 12.74 12.35
N ASN A 235 -20.23 13.93 11.77
CA ASN A 235 -19.22 14.98 11.89
C ASN A 235 -19.39 15.79 13.18
N LEU A 236 -18.50 15.59 14.14
CA LEU A 236 -18.49 16.27 15.44
C LEU A 236 -17.40 17.35 15.52
N GLY A 237 -17.49 18.37 14.67
CA GLY A 237 -16.67 19.59 14.75
C GLY A 237 -17.23 20.64 15.73
N ALA A 238 -16.39 21.60 16.15
CA ALA A 238 -16.66 22.86 16.90
C ALA A 238 -17.81 22.85 17.98
N ASN A 239 -17.70 22.95 19.32
CA ASN A 239 -16.69 23.31 20.34
C ASN A 239 -16.90 22.45 21.61
N ASN A 240 -15.87 22.28 22.47
CA ASN A 240 -15.90 21.78 23.88
C ASN A 240 -16.36 20.31 24.14
N PRO A 241 -15.69 19.51 25.01
CA PRO A 241 -16.14 18.15 25.38
C PRO A 241 -16.74 17.96 26.79
N ASP A 242 -16.47 18.85 27.75
CA ASP A 242 -16.69 18.54 29.19
C ASP A 242 -18.12 18.85 29.69
N THR A 243 -19.13 18.36 28.97
CA THR A 243 -20.51 18.22 29.48
C THR A 243 -21.12 16.90 29.00
N GLU A 244 -21.58 16.07 29.92
CA GLU A 244 -22.09 14.72 29.66
C GLU A 244 -23.28 14.72 28.69
N ASN A 245 -23.03 14.48 27.40
CA ASN A 245 -23.97 13.96 26.40
C ASN A 245 -23.21 13.65 25.10
N ASN A 246 -23.71 12.72 24.28
CA ASN A 246 -22.97 12.19 23.12
C ASN A 246 -22.69 13.21 21.99
N GLY A 247 -21.59 13.97 22.08
CA GLY A 247 -20.96 14.63 20.94
C GLY A 247 -20.09 15.85 21.25
N LYS A 248 -18.95 15.97 20.53
CA LYS A 248 -17.97 17.09 20.51
C LYS A 248 -17.02 17.12 21.75
N VAL A 249 -15.81 17.71 21.74
CA VAL A 249 -14.92 18.13 20.62
C VAL A 249 -13.41 18.12 20.94
N ILE A 250 -12.65 17.97 19.84
CA ILE A 250 -11.22 18.21 19.52
C ILE A 250 -10.49 19.38 20.24
N ALA A 251 -9.17 19.25 20.41
CA ALA A 251 -8.22 20.37 20.49
C ALA A 251 -7.02 20.21 19.51
N SER A 252 -6.31 21.32 19.23
CA SER A 252 -5.15 21.49 18.31
C SER A 252 -5.46 21.55 16.80
N ALA A 253 -4.63 22.29 16.06
CA ALA A 253 -4.99 22.85 14.75
C ALA A 253 -4.06 22.44 13.60
N THR A 254 -4.65 21.91 12.53
CA THR A 254 -4.16 22.06 11.15
C THR A 254 -5.35 21.87 10.20
N PRO A 255 -5.53 22.67 9.13
CA PRO A 255 -6.61 22.43 8.18
C PRO A 255 -6.40 21.10 7.44
N SER A 256 -7.42 20.24 7.41
CA SER A 256 -7.44 19.02 6.59
C SER A 256 -8.69 18.98 5.72
N ALA A 257 -8.51 18.84 4.41
CA ALA A 257 -9.62 18.75 3.46
C ALA A 257 -10.14 17.31 3.41
N THR A 258 -11.27 17.04 4.07
CA THR A 258 -11.98 15.76 3.92
C THR A 258 -12.82 15.81 2.66
N VAL A 259 -12.26 15.38 1.52
CA VAL A 259 -13.03 15.17 0.28
C VAL A 259 -13.78 13.84 0.42
N TRP A 260 -15.11 13.91 0.52
CA TRP A 260 -15.97 12.76 0.35
C TRP A 260 -16.92 13.03 -0.82
N LEU A 261 -16.99 12.11 -1.78
CA LEU A 261 -17.89 12.16 -2.92
C LEU A 261 -18.97 11.09 -2.73
N PRO A 262 -20.17 11.46 -2.25
CA PRO A 262 -21.32 10.57 -2.32
C PRO A 262 -21.66 10.34 -3.80
N ALA A 263 -21.66 9.08 -4.24
CA ALA A 263 -22.54 8.71 -5.34
C ALA A 263 -23.98 8.96 -4.88
N ARG A 264 -24.75 9.75 -5.66
CA ARG A 264 -26.21 9.82 -5.49
C ARG A 264 -26.86 8.63 -6.21
N TYR A 265 -28.05 8.29 -5.74
CA TYR A 265 -28.96 7.26 -6.26
C TYR A 265 -29.09 7.27 -7.79
#